data_AF-A0A955IVK2-F1
#
_entry.id   AF-A0A955IVK2-F1
#
_cell.length_a   1.000
_cell.length_b   1.000
_cell.length_c   1.000
_cell.angle_alpha   90.00
_cell.angle_beta   90.00
_cell.angle_gamma   90.00
#
_symmetry.space_group_name_H-M   'P 1'
#
loop_
_entity.id
_entity.type
_entity.pdbx_description
1 polymer ?
#
loop_
_entity_poly.entity_id
_entity_poly.type
_entity_poly.pdbx_seq_one_letter_code
_entity_poly.pdbx_strand_id
1 'polypeptide(L)'
;MTVEGLVVIGVVASIVGLLALTRIAPDAVLAAGLTALLAIPIPTDTGWTFGVMSPTAAMSGFGNTGMLTVGVLFIIVAGLRETGGIDWVATRLLSRPGGERRALIRMMLPTLGLSAFLNNTPVVAMMIPAVQDW
;
A
#
# COMPACT_ATOMS: atom_id res chain seq x y z
N MET A 1 12.33 21.55 -20.18
CA MET A 1 11.47 20.44 -19.75
C MET A 1 10.50 20.14 -20.88
N THR A 2 10.30 18.90 -21.27
CA THR A 2 9.29 18.54 -22.29
C THR A 2 7.88 18.78 -21.73
N VAL A 3 6.91 19.05 -22.60
CA VAL A 3 5.50 19.23 -22.20
C VAL A 3 5.00 17.99 -21.47
N GLU A 4 5.34 16.81 -21.97
CA GLU A 4 5.10 15.51 -21.33
C GLU A 4 5.63 15.46 -19.89
N GLY A 5 6.85 15.90 -19.65
CA GLY A 5 7.45 15.90 -18.31
C GLY A 5 6.71 16.81 -17.33
N LEU A 6 6.24 17.97 -17.79
CA LEU A 6 5.43 18.88 -16.96
C LEU A 6 4.07 18.27 -16.62
N VAL A 7 3.42 17.60 -17.59
CA VAL A 7 2.16 16.88 -17.36
C VAL A 7 2.35 15.78 -16.32
N VAL A 8 3.40 14.97 -16.44
CA VAL A 8 3.69 13.89 -15.47
C VAL A 8 3.90 14.45 -14.07
N ILE A 9 4.72 15.49 -13.92
CA ILE A 9 4.98 16.12 -12.61
C ILE A 9 3.68 16.71 -12.05
N GLY A 10 2.88 17.38 -12.87
CA GLY A 10 1.59 17.93 -12.46
C GLY A 10 0.62 16.85 -11.96
N VAL A 11 0.51 15.75 -12.69
CA VAL A 11 -0.33 14.62 -12.28
C VAL A 11 0.18 13.99 -10.99
N VAL A 12 1.49 13.72 -10.87
CA VAL A 12 2.06 13.13 -9.64
C VAL A 12 1.88 14.07 -8.45
N ALA A 13 2.12 15.37 -8.60
CA ALA A 13 1.89 16.35 -7.55
C ALA A 13 0.41 16.40 -7.14
N SER A 14 -0.51 16.32 -8.10
CA SER A 14 -1.95 16.27 -7.83
C SER A 14 -2.35 15.00 -7.07
N ILE A 15 -1.80 13.83 -7.43
CA ILE A 15 -2.04 12.57 -6.71
C ILE A 15 -1.58 12.71 -5.26
N VAL A 16 -0.35 13.17 -5.04
CA VAL A 16 0.20 13.36 -3.69
C VAL A 16 -0.64 14.36 -2.90
N GLY A 17 -1.01 15.49 -3.51
CA GLY A 17 -1.86 16.49 -2.88
C GLY A 17 -3.24 15.96 -2.51
N LEU A 18 -3.89 15.21 -3.42
CA LEU A 18 -5.19 14.59 -3.15
C LEU A 18 -5.12 13.55 -2.04
N LEU A 19 -4.10 12.69 -2.05
CA LEU A 19 -3.91 11.69 -0.99
C LEU A 19 -3.60 12.32 0.38
N ALA A 20 -2.86 13.44 0.39
CA ALA A 20 -2.48 14.11 1.63
C ALA A 20 -3.60 14.99 2.22
N LEU A 21 -4.40 15.63 1.36
CA LEU A 21 -5.34 16.68 1.78
C LEU A 21 -6.80 16.21 1.79
N THR A 22 -7.12 15.08 1.17
CA THR A 22 -8.50 14.60 1.04
C THR A 22 -8.69 13.20 1.64
N ARG A 23 -9.94 12.82 1.86
CA ARG A 23 -10.33 11.47 2.30
C ARG A 23 -10.80 10.59 1.13
N ILE A 24 -10.49 10.97 -0.11
CA ILE A 24 -10.85 10.18 -1.28
C ILE A 24 -10.10 8.85 -1.20
N ALA A 25 -10.77 7.77 -1.60
CA ALA A 25 -10.19 6.43 -1.59
C ALA A 25 -8.88 6.42 -2.41
N PRO A 26 -7.74 5.92 -1.85
CA PRO A 26 -6.45 6.00 -2.51
C PRO A 26 -6.41 5.34 -3.89
N ASP A 27 -7.12 4.22 -4.04
CA ASP A 27 -7.31 3.49 -5.29
C ASP A 27 -8.00 4.36 -6.35
N ALA A 28 -9.03 5.12 -5.98
CA ALA A 28 -9.71 6.03 -6.90
C ALA A 28 -8.80 7.17 -7.36
N VAL A 29 -8.00 7.77 -6.45
CA VAL A 29 -7.05 8.84 -6.79
C VAL A 29 -5.97 8.31 -7.74
N LEU A 30 -5.41 7.14 -7.45
CA LEU A 30 -4.38 6.52 -8.29
C LEU A 30 -4.92 6.10 -9.66
N ALA A 31 -6.13 5.54 -9.72
CA ALA A 31 -6.80 5.18 -10.97
C ALA A 31 -7.13 6.42 -11.82
N ALA A 32 -7.60 7.50 -11.20
CA ALA A 32 -7.83 8.77 -11.88
C ALA A 32 -6.52 9.36 -12.43
N GLY A 33 -5.44 9.31 -11.64
CA GLY A 33 -4.11 9.74 -12.08
C GLY A 33 -3.57 8.94 -13.26
N LEU A 34 -3.69 7.61 -13.23
CA LEU A 34 -3.32 6.75 -14.35
C LEU A 34 -4.16 7.04 -15.60
N THR A 35 -5.47 7.21 -15.42
CA THR A 35 -6.39 7.57 -16.51
C THR A 35 -6.01 8.91 -17.12
N ALA A 36 -5.64 9.91 -16.30
CA ALA A 36 -5.16 11.20 -16.76
C ALA A 36 -3.88 11.05 -17.59
N LEU A 37 -2.90 10.26 -17.13
CA LEU A 37 -1.68 10.01 -17.90
C LEU A 37 -1.93 9.30 -19.23
N LEU A 38 -3.00 8.52 -19.36
CA LEU A 38 -3.38 7.82 -20.59
C LEU A 38 -4.26 8.64 -21.54
N ALA A 39 -5.03 9.61 -21.01
CA ALA A 39 -6.07 10.31 -21.76
C ALA A 39 -5.84 11.81 -21.94
N ILE A 40 -4.89 12.44 -21.23
CA ILE A 40 -4.60 13.87 -21.39
C ILE A 40 -4.12 14.14 -22.83
N PRO A 41 -4.72 15.12 -23.54
CA PRO A 41 -4.23 15.54 -24.85
C PRO A 41 -2.92 16.32 -24.70
N ILE A 42 -1.90 15.93 -25.46
CA ILE A 42 -0.55 16.52 -25.46
C ILE A 42 -0.29 17.14 -26.85
N PRO A 43 0.13 18.41 -26.91
CA PRO A 43 0.52 19.03 -28.17
C PRO A 43 1.87 18.48 -28.63
N THR A 44 1.95 18.11 -29.91
CA THR A 44 3.16 17.63 -30.59
C THR A 44 3.39 18.46 -31.86
N ASP A 45 4.61 18.45 -32.41
CA ASP A 45 4.99 19.23 -33.61
C ASP A 45 4.09 18.99 -34.84
N THR A 46 3.36 17.86 -34.87
CA THR A 46 2.46 17.44 -35.96
C THR A 46 0.97 17.42 -35.59
N GLY A 47 0.58 17.82 -34.37
CA GLY A 47 -0.82 17.83 -33.94
C GLY A 47 -1.03 17.56 -32.45
N TRP A 48 -2.05 16.75 -32.12
CA TRP A 48 -2.37 16.35 -30.75
C TRP A 48 -2.33 14.83 -30.62
N THR A 49 -1.70 14.34 -29.56
CA THR A 49 -1.74 12.92 -29.17
C THR A 49 -2.45 12.78 -27.82
N PHE A 50 -3.07 11.64 -27.57
CA PHE A 50 -3.69 11.36 -26.28
C PHE A 50 -2.78 10.47 -25.46
N GLY A 51 -2.47 10.93 -24.24
CA GLY A 51 -1.67 10.20 -23.27
C GLY A 51 -0.16 10.44 -23.39
N VAL A 52 0.50 10.38 -22.24
CA VAL A 52 1.97 10.47 -22.11
C VAL A 52 2.63 9.09 -22.30
N MET A 53 1.86 8.01 -22.14
CA MET A 53 2.37 6.64 -22.22
C MET A 53 1.35 5.70 -22.87
N SER A 54 1.82 4.57 -23.40
CA SER A 54 0.95 3.54 -23.96
C SER A 54 0.20 2.76 -22.86
N PRO A 55 -0.97 2.18 -23.17
CA PRO A 55 -1.68 1.29 -22.24
C PRO A 55 -0.82 0.08 -21.80
N THR A 56 0.01 -0.44 -22.70
CA THR A 56 0.93 -1.54 -22.39
C THR A 56 2.00 -1.13 -21.37
N ALA A 57 2.52 0.09 -21.47
CA ALA A 57 3.47 0.64 -20.50
C ALA A 57 2.78 0.86 -19.14
N ALA A 58 1.55 1.38 -19.13
CA ALA A 58 0.75 1.50 -17.91
C ALA A 58 0.51 0.14 -17.23
N MET A 59 0.16 -0.90 -18.01
CA MET A 59 -0.08 -2.24 -17.50
C MET A 59 1.18 -2.92 -16.93
N SER A 60 2.37 -2.55 -17.42
CA SER A 60 3.64 -3.12 -16.95
C SER A 60 3.87 -2.93 -15.44
N GLY A 61 3.33 -1.87 -14.85
CA GLY A 61 3.39 -1.62 -13.41
C GLY A 61 2.64 -2.66 -12.57
N PHE A 62 1.56 -3.25 -13.10
CA PHE A 62 0.77 -4.27 -12.41
C PHE A 62 1.47 -5.63 -12.34
N GLY A 63 2.44 -5.87 -13.24
CA GLY A 63 3.28 -7.07 -13.25
C GLY A 63 4.48 -7.00 -12.30
N ASN A 64 4.59 -5.96 -11.47
CA ASN A 64 5.74 -5.78 -10.59
C ASN A 64 5.82 -6.88 -9.52
N THR A 65 6.97 -7.53 -9.38
CA THR A 65 7.20 -8.59 -8.39
C THR A 65 6.87 -8.15 -6.95
N GLY A 66 7.16 -6.90 -6.60
CA GLY A 66 6.84 -6.32 -5.30
C GLY A 66 5.33 -6.22 -5.05
N MET A 67 4.57 -5.75 -6.05
CA MET A 67 3.10 -5.72 -5.98
C MET A 67 2.52 -7.12 -5.77
N LEU A 68 2.98 -8.09 -6.56
CA LEU A 68 2.52 -9.48 -6.45
C LEU A 68 2.88 -10.09 -5.09
N THR A 69 4.08 -9.80 -4.58
CA THR A 69 4.53 -10.28 -3.25
C THR A 69 3.61 -9.77 -2.14
N VAL A 70 3.25 -8.49 -2.17
CA VAL A 70 2.30 -7.91 -1.21
C VAL A 70 0.91 -8.55 -1.35
N GLY A 71 0.45 -8.80 -2.58
CA GLY A 71 -0.82 -9.50 -2.84
C GLY A 71 -0.87 -10.89 -2.22
N VAL A 72 0.19 -11.69 -2.39
CA VAL A 72 0.31 -13.03 -1.77
C VAL A 72 0.31 -12.94 -0.24
N LEU A 73 1.02 -11.96 0.33
CA LEU A 73 1.04 -11.76 1.78
C LEU A 73 -0.36 -11.47 2.33
N PHE A 74 -1.20 -10.70 1.63
CA PHE A 74 -2.59 -10.49 2.05
C PHE A 74 -3.41 -11.78 2.04
N ILE A 75 -3.20 -12.68 1.06
CA ILE A 75 -3.85 -14.00 1.02
C ILE A 75 -3.42 -14.85 2.23
N ILE A 76 -2.12 -14.87 2.55
CA ILE A 76 -1.59 -15.60 3.71
C ILE A 76 -2.20 -15.06 5.01
N VAL A 77 -2.26 -13.73 5.18
CA VAL A 77 -2.86 -13.09 6.36
C VAL A 77 -4.34 -13.45 6.49
N ALA A 78 -5.08 -13.46 5.37
CA ALA A 78 -6.48 -13.89 5.36
C ALA A 78 -6.63 -15.36 5.81
N GLY A 79 -5.76 -16.26 5.33
CA GLY A 79 -5.75 -17.67 5.75
C GLY A 79 -5.41 -17.86 7.24
N LEU A 80 -4.46 -17.10 7.77
CA LEU A 80 -4.14 -17.09 9.20
C LEU A 80 -5.29 -16.58 10.06
N ARG A 81 -6.05 -15.60 9.55
CA ARG A 81 -7.24 -15.08 10.23
C ARG A 81 -8.37 -16.11 10.27
N GLU A 82 -8.68 -16.73 9.14
CA GLU A 82 -9.78 -17.70 9.03
C GLU A 82 -9.52 -18.98 9.85
N THR A 83 -8.25 -19.34 10.03
CA THR A 83 -7.84 -20.52 10.82
C THR A 83 -7.70 -20.24 12.32
N GLY A 84 -7.87 -19.00 12.77
CA GLY A 84 -7.57 -18.60 14.16
C GLY A 84 -6.07 -18.61 14.50
N GLY A 85 -5.20 -18.70 13.48
CA GLY A 85 -3.75 -18.64 13.65
C GLY A 85 -3.30 -17.29 14.23
N ILE A 86 -3.96 -16.20 13.86
CA ILE A 86 -3.72 -14.87 14.44
C ILE A 86 -4.01 -14.88 15.96
N ASP A 87 -5.12 -15.46 16.39
CA ASP A 87 -5.49 -15.53 17.82
C ASP A 87 -4.54 -16.44 18.60
N TRP A 88 -4.10 -17.55 17.98
CA TRP A 88 -3.09 -18.43 18.57
C TRP A 88 -1.75 -17.72 18.78
N VAL A 89 -1.31 -16.92 17.79
CA VAL A 89 -0.10 -16.09 17.88
C VAL A 89 -0.31 -15.00 18.94
N ALA A 90 -1.43 -14.28 18.90
CA ALA A 90 -1.75 -13.21 19.83
C ALA A 90 -1.76 -13.69 21.28
N THR A 91 -2.47 -14.77 21.60
CA THR A 91 -2.54 -15.31 22.97
C THR A 91 -1.19 -15.83 23.49
N ARG A 92 -0.31 -16.29 22.58
CA ARG A 92 1.01 -16.82 22.95
C ARG A 92 2.06 -15.73 23.12
N LEU A 93 1.96 -14.64 22.37
CA LEU A 93 2.90 -13.53 22.39
C LEU A 93 2.44 -12.37 23.30
N LEU A 94 1.14 -12.11 23.36
CA LEU A 94 0.48 -11.05 24.12
C LEU A 94 -0.27 -11.66 25.32
N SER A 95 0.48 -12.06 26.35
CA SER A 95 -0.10 -12.45 27.65
C SER A 95 -0.52 -11.23 28.48
N ARG A 96 -1.51 -11.39 29.38
CA ARG A 96 -2.01 -10.32 30.28
C ARG A 96 -0.85 -9.54 30.93
N PRO A 97 -0.66 -8.26 30.57
CA PRO A 97 0.43 -7.46 31.11
C PRO A 97 0.02 -6.87 32.46
N GLY A 98 0.93 -6.86 33.42
CA GLY A 98 0.71 -6.22 34.72
C GLY A 98 0.86 -4.69 34.71
N GLY A 99 0.68 -4.02 33.56
CA GLY A 99 0.81 -2.57 33.40
C GLY A 99 1.20 -2.11 31.98
N GLU A 100 0.92 -0.85 31.65
CA GLU A 100 1.05 -0.24 30.30
C GLU A 100 2.46 -0.38 29.70
N ARG A 101 3.51 -0.07 30.48
CA ARG A 101 4.90 -0.19 30.00
C ARG A 101 5.28 -1.63 29.63
N ARG A 102 4.78 -2.61 30.39
CA ARG A 102 4.99 -4.03 30.07
C ARG A 102 4.19 -4.46 28.86
N ALA A 103 3.00 -3.88 28.66
CA ALA A 103 2.18 -4.11 27.50
C ALA A 103 2.89 -3.68 26.21
N LEU A 104 3.41 -2.43 26.20
CA LEU A 104 4.15 -1.89 25.07
C LEU A 104 5.39 -2.72 24.71
N ILE A 105 6.20 -3.12 25.70
CA ILE A 105 7.39 -3.94 25.45
C ILE A 105 7.02 -5.31 24.86
N ARG A 106 5.95 -5.95 25.36
CA ARG A 106 5.48 -7.25 24.86
C ARG A 106 4.88 -7.19 23.47
N MET A 107 4.33 -6.05 23.06
CA MET A 107 3.90 -5.81 21.68
C MET A 107 5.08 -5.50 20.76
N MET A 108 6.02 -4.65 21.21
CA MET A 108 7.14 -4.20 20.39
C MET A 108 8.14 -5.32 20.08
N LEU A 109 8.53 -6.13 21.07
CA LEU A 109 9.58 -7.15 20.87
C LEU A 109 9.25 -8.15 19.75
N PRO A 110 8.05 -8.75 19.70
CA PRO A 110 7.73 -9.66 18.61
C PRO A 110 7.47 -8.96 17.29
N THR A 111 6.87 -7.77 17.32
CA THR A 111 6.66 -6.97 16.10
C THR A 111 8.00 -6.62 15.46
N LEU A 112 9.00 -6.22 16.25
CA LEU A 112 10.36 -5.96 15.79
C LEU A 112 11.01 -7.21 15.20
N GLY A 113 10.86 -8.36 15.87
CA GLY A 113 11.37 -9.65 15.38
C GLY A 113 10.74 -10.04 14.04
N LEU A 114 9.41 -9.92 13.92
CA LEU A 114 8.68 -10.22 12.68
C LEU A 114 9.05 -9.24 11.56
N SER A 115 9.13 -7.93 11.84
CA SER A 115 9.53 -6.90 10.86
C SER A 115 10.96 -7.04 10.36
N ALA A 116 11.84 -7.77 11.06
CA ALA A 116 13.20 -8.04 10.59
C ALA A 116 13.24 -9.04 9.41
N PHE A 117 12.20 -9.86 9.25
CA PHE A 117 12.11 -10.89 8.22
C PHE A 117 10.92 -10.69 7.25
N LEU A 118 9.90 -9.95 7.68
CA LEU A 118 8.69 -9.65 6.90
C LEU A 118 8.61 -8.16 6.60
N ASN A 119 8.02 -7.80 5.45
CA ASN A 119 7.66 -6.42 5.16
C ASN A 119 6.69 -5.87 6.23
N ASN A 120 6.72 -4.57 6.49
CA ASN A 120 5.96 -3.96 7.59
C ASN A 120 4.42 -4.10 7.42
N THR A 121 3.91 -4.01 6.20
CA THR A 121 2.46 -4.03 5.91
C THR A 121 1.72 -5.29 6.39
N PRO A 122 2.16 -6.53 6.06
CA PRO A 122 1.51 -7.73 6.59
C PRO A 122 1.67 -7.88 8.11
N VAL A 123 2.81 -7.46 8.68
CA VAL A 123 3.03 -7.51 10.12
C VAL A 123 2.00 -6.65 10.84
N VAL A 124 1.81 -5.41 10.39
CA VAL A 124 0.79 -4.50 10.94
C VAL A 124 -0.62 -5.08 10.73
N ALA A 125 -0.92 -5.60 9.54
CA ALA A 125 -2.23 -6.20 9.25
C ALA A 125 -2.59 -7.39 10.17
N MET A 126 -1.59 -8.19 10.58
CA MET A 126 -1.77 -9.26 11.56
C MET A 126 -1.88 -8.75 13.01
N MET A 127 -1.09 -7.72 13.36
CA MET A 127 -1.01 -7.24 14.74
C MET A 127 -2.18 -6.34 15.16
N ILE A 128 -2.80 -5.59 14.24
CA ILE A 128 -3.96 -4.73 14.55
C ILE A 128 -5.10 -5.52 15.23
N PRO A 129 -5.64 -6.60 14.64
CA PRO A 129 -6.71 -7.36 15.29
C PRO A 129 -6.25 -7.99 16.61
N ALA A 130 -5.04 -8.58 16.63
CA ALA A 130 -4.44 -9.17 17.83
C ALA A 130 -4.32 -8.18 19.02
N VAL A 131 -4.09 -6.89 18.73
CA VAL A 131 -4.00 -5.83 19.75
C VAL A 131 -5.37 -5.27 20.11
N GLN A 132 -6.32 -5.23 19.17
CA GLN A 132 -7.69 -4.79 19.45
C GLN A 132 -8.45 -5.76 20.36
N ASP A 133 -8.16 -7.05 20.26
CA ASP A 133 -8.81 -8.12 21.03
C ASP A 133 -8.14 -8.41 22.40
N TRP A 134 -6.99 -7.79 22.69
CA TRP A 134 -6.16 -8.02 23.89
C TRP A 134 -6.43 -7.04 25.03
#